data_AF-A0A1Y4VLZ2-F1
#
_entry.id   AF-A0A1Y4VLZ2-F1
#
_cell.length_a   1.000
_cell.length_b   1.000
_cell.length_c   1.000
_cell.angle_alpha   90.00
_cell.angle_beta   90.00
_cell.angle_gamma   90.00
#
_symmetry.space_group_name_H-M   'P 1'
#
loop_
_entity.id
_entity.type
_entity.pdbx_description
1 polymer ?
#
loop_
_entity_poly.entity_id
_entity_poly.type
_entity_poly.pdbx_seq_one_letter_code
_entity_poly.pdbx_strand_id
1 'polypeptide(L)'
;MSILSEKLKYFLSQKGYTMAELFGRSGIERSTLYQYLKGSRPLKNRRQLEMLMSELQLTPEERMEVLEAYEITQVGLVQYNRRCKVREILNSLLIIEDKESVAPKLEQEMYLRTTEGQQLMEGELEINRLVNNVSSTRRWSRAEKFGF
;
A
#
# COMPACT_ATOMS: atom_id res chain seq x y z
N MET A 1 32.16 10.35 -12.42
CA MET A 1 32.24 9.05 -11.72
C MET A 1 30.83 8.51 -11.57
N SER A 2 30.66 7.19 -11.37
CA SER A 2 29.32 6.60 -11.19
C SER A 2 28.92 6.66 -9.72
N ILE A 3 27.64 6.92 -9.44
CA ILE A 3 27.08 6.96 -8.08
C ILE A 3 27.36 5.63 -7.35
N LEU A 4 27.23 4.50 -8.05
CA LEU A 4 27.58 3.18 -7.50
C LEU A 4 29.05 3.08 -7.10
N SER A 5 29.96 3.57 -7.96
CA SER A 5 31.40 3.50 -7.68
C SER A 5 31.81 4.32 -6.47
N GLU A 6 31.14 5.46 -6.24
CA GLU A 6 31.33 6.29 -5.06
C GLU A 6 30.80 5.61 -3.79
N LYS A 7 29.60 5.02 -3.86
CA LYS A 7 29.02 4.26 -2.73
C LYS A 7 29.86 3.05 -2.34
N LEU A 8 30.36 2.28 -3.31
CA LEU A 8 31.22 1.14 -3.02
C LEU A 8 32.55 1.57 -2.37
N LYS A 9 33.15 2.67 -2.83
CA LYS A 9 34.34 3.26 -2.19
C LYS A 9 34.07 3.72 -0.76
N TYR A 10 32.94 4.35 -0.53
CA TYR A 10 32.52 4.77 0.80
C TYR A 10 32.45 3.58 1.76
N PHE A 11 31.75 2.51 1.38
CA PHE A 11 31.64 1.32 2.24
C PHE A 11 32.96 0.57 2.42
N LEU A 12 33.82 0.52 1.39
CA LEU A 12 35.19 0.03 1.51
C LEU A 12 35.97 0.79 2.59
N SER A 13 35.93 2.13 2.57
CA SER A 13 36.62 2.95 3.57
C SER A 13 36.02 2.83 4.97
N GLN A 14 34.69 2.77 5.07
CA GLN A 14 33.98 2.68 6.36
C GLN A 14 34.26 1.36 7.08
N LYS A 15 34.33 0.25 6.34
CA LYS A 15 34.58 -1.08 6.91
C LYS A 15 36.08 -1.40 7.04
N GLY A 16 36.97 -0.50 6.62
CA GLY A 16 38.43 -0.67 6.73
C GLY A 16 39.04 -1.67 5.75
N TYR A 17 38.31 -2.04 4.68
CA TYR A 17 38.80 -2.99 3.69
C TYR A 17 39.68 -2.30 2.65
N THR A 18 40.82 -2.89 2.35
CA THR A 18 41.63 -2.48 1.21
C THR A 18 41.09 -3.10 -0.07
N MET A 19 41.18 -2.40 -1.20
CA MET A 19 40.80 -2.97 -2.51
C MET A 19 41.48 -4.33 -2.75
N ALA A 20 42.75 -4.46 -2.31
CA ALA A 20 43.55 -5.68 -2.33
C ALA A 20 42.83 -6.89 -1.72
N GLU A 21 42.21 -6.70 -0.55
CA GLU A 21 41.54 -7.75 0.21
C GLU A 21 40.21 -8.15 -0.43
N LEU A 22 39.51 -7.19 -1.04
CA LEU A 22 38.25 -7.45 -1.74
C LEU A 22 38.46 -8.29 -3.01
N PHE A 23 39.60 -8.17 -3.71
CA PHE A 23 39.90 -9.03 -4.86
C PHE A 23 40.01 -10.50 -4.46
N GLY A 24 40.73 -10.79 -3.36
CA GLY A 24 41.01 -12.15 -2.93
C GLY A 24 39.76 -12.96 -2.57
N ARG A 25 38.68 -12.27 -2.18
CA ARG A 25 37.44 -12.90 -1.72
C ARG A 25 36.29 -12.83 -2.73
N SER A 26 36.24 -11.79 -3.56
CA SER A 26 35.11 -11.58 -4.50
C SER A 26 35.14 -12.46 -5.75
N GLY A 27 36.27 -13.10 -6.07
CA GLY A 27 36.42 -13.88 -7.30
C GLY A 27 36.37 -13.05 -8.60
N ILE A 28 36.44 -11.72 -8.49
CA ILE A 28 36.50 -10.80 -9.63
C ILE A 28 37.95 -10.50 -9.96
N GLU A 29 38.30 -10.50 -11.25
CA GLU A 29 39.64 -10.15 -11.70
C GLU A 29 40.05 -8.74 -11.20
N ARG A 30 41.30 -8.62 -10.75
CA ARG A 30 41.82 -7.40 -10.12
C ARG A 30 41.62 -6.15 -10.98
N SER A 31 41.96 -6.23 -12.26
CA SER A 31 41.81 -5.14 -13.23
C SER A 31 40.34 -4.68 -13.33
N THR A 32 39.41 -5.63 -13.40
CA THR A 32 37.98 -5.40 -13.55
C THR A 32 37.39 -4.75 -12.31
N LEU A 33 37.70 -5.25 -11.10
CA LEU A 33 37.19 -4.66 -9.87
C LEU A 33 37.76 -3.24 -9.65
N TYR A 34 39.02 -2.96 -10.02
CA TYR A 34 39.55 -1.59 -10.04
C TYR A 34 38.75 -0.69 -10.98
N GLN A 35 38.41 -1.15 -12.18
CA GLN A 35 37.63 -0.38 -13.15
C GLN A 35 36.21 -0.10 -12.63
N TYR A 36 35.59 -1.05 -11.93
CA TYR A 36 34.28 -0.85 -11.28
C TYR A 36 34.35 0.20 -10.17
N LEU A 37 35.32 0.09 -9.25
CA LEU A 37 35.49 1.03 -8.15
C LEU A 37 35.92 2.43 -8.63
N LYS A 38 36.66 2.53 -9.72
CA LYS A 38 37.00 3.81 -10.34
C LYS A 38 35.81 4.42 -11.11
N GLY A 39 34.79 3.61 -11.42
CA GLY A 39 33.66 4.01 -12.25
C GLY A 39 34.02 4.14 -13.74
N SER A 40 35.16 3.57 -14.16
CA SER A 40 35.59 3.56 -15.57
C SER A 40 34.85 2.49 -16.38
N ARG A 41 34.39 1.42 -15.72
CA ARG A 41 33.57 0.38 -16.33
C ARG A 41 32.26 0.25 -15.54
N PRO A 42 31.09 0.19 -16.19
CA PRO A 42 29.84 -0.06 -15.50
C PRO A 42 29.74 -1.51 -15.05
N LEU A 43 29.41 -1.72 -13.78
CA LEU A 43 29.05 -3.04 -13.26
C LEU A 43 27.62 -3.33 -13.70
N LYS A 44 27.43 -4.31 -14.60
CA LYS A 44 26.11 -4.71 -15.13
C LYS A 44 25.60 -6.04 -14.57
N ASN A 45 26.48 -6.81 -13.93
CA ASN A 45 26.14 -8.12 -13.43
C ASN A 45 25.72 -8.01 -11.95
N ARG A 46 24.42 -8.17 -11.69
CA ARG A 46 23.87 -8.11 -10.34
C ARG A 46 24.49 -9.15 -9.39
N ARG A 47 24.82 -10.36 -9.88
CA ARG A 47 25.46 -11.39 -9.05
C ARG A 47 26.82 -10.93 -8.54
N GLN A 48 27.60 -10.25 -9.38
CA GLN A 48 28.88 -9.69 -8.96
C GLN A 48 28.72 -8.60 -7.91
N LEU A 49 27.66 -7.77 -8.02
CA LEU A 49 27.35 -6.80 -6.98
C LEU A 49 26.98 -7.48 -5.66
N GLU A 50 26.13 -8.51 -5.70
CA GLU A 50 25.70 -9.26 -4.52
C GLU A 50 26.87 -9.95 -3.82
N MET A 51 27.82 -10.53 -4.58
CA MET A 51 29.06 -11.04 -4.02
C MET A 51 29.87 -9.93 -3.33
N LEU A 52 30.06 -8.78 -3.97
CA LEU A 52 30.79 -7.66 -3.37
C LEU A 52 30.11 -7.14 -2.09
N MET A 53 28.79 -7.03 -2.06
CA MET A 53 28.03 -6.64 -0.86
C MET A 53 28.14 -7.69 0.26
N SER A 54 28.24 -8.97 -0.10
CA SER A 54 28.42 -10.06 0.85
C SER A 54 29.82 -10.06 1.45
N GLU A 55 30.85 -9.87 0.63
CA GLU A 55 32.25 -9.78 1.07
C GLU A 55 32.53 -8.54 1.92
N LEU A 56 31.88 -7.41 1.60
CA LEU A 56 31.91 -6.20 2.41
C LEU A 56 31.11 -6.32 3.71
N GLN A 57 30.39 -7.44 3.90
CA GLN A 57 29.54 -7.70 5.06
C GLN A 57 28.54 -6.56 5.32
N LEU A 58 27.93 -6.06 4.24
CA LEU A 58 26.97 -4.97 4.35
C LEU A 58 25.71 -5.40 5.09
N THR A 59 25.19 -4.54 5.95
CA THR A 59 23.89 -4.73 6.61
C THR A 59 22.74 -4.67 5.59
N PRO A 60 21.53 -5.15 5.92
CA PRO A 60 20.38 -5.06 5.02
C PRO A 60 20.10 -3.63 4.52
N GLU A 61 20.26 -2.63 5.39
CA GLU A 61 20.08 -1.21 5.08
C GLU A 61 21.16 -0.72 4.11
N GLU A 62 22.43 -1.02 4.39
CA GLU A 62 23.56 -0.66 3.52
C GLU A 62 23.42 -1.33 2.14
N ARG A 63 22.92 -2.57 2.08
CA ARG A 63 22.63 -3.27 0.82
C ARG A 63 21.56 -2.57 0.02
N MET A 64 20.49 -2.09 0.66
CA MET A 64 19.46 -1.32 -0.03
C MET A 64 20.04 -0.05 -0.68
N GLU A 65 20.90 0.67 0.03
CA GLU A 65 21.56 1.86 -0.53
C GLU A 65 22.44 1.54 -1.74
N VAL A 66 23.20 0.44 -1.69
CA VAL A 66 24.04 0.01 -2.82
C VAL A 66 23.19 -0.43 -4.01
N LEU A 67 22.08 -1.14 -3.77
CA LEU A 67 21.15 -1.56 -4.81
C LEU A 67 20.45 -0.36 -5.47
N GLU A 68 20.05 0.64 -4.69
CA GLU A 68 19.53 1.90 -5.21
C GLU A 68 20.56 2.61 -6.09
N ALA A 69 21.79 2.77 -5.61
CA ALA A 69 22.88 3.37 -6.38
C ALA A 69 23.18 2.60 -7.69
N TYR A 70 23.06 1.27 -7.66
CA TYR A 70 23.18 0.41 -8.83
C TYR A 70 22.06 0.66 -9.84
N GLU A 71 20.81 0.68 -9.40
CA GLU A 71 19.67 0.96 -10.28
C GLU A 71 19.76 2.34 -10.91
N ILE A 72 20.06 3.37 -10.11
CA ILE A 72 20.26 4.74 -10.58
C ILE A 72 21.38 4.79 -11.63
N THR A 73 22.48 4.04 -11.42
CA THR A 73 23.57 3.99 -12.40
C THR A 73 23.15 3.33 -13.72
N GLN A 74 22.26 2.34 -13.68
CA GLN A 74 21.80 1.63 -14.88
C GLN A 74 20.77 2.43 -15.69
N VAL A 75 19.81 3.07 -15.02
CA VAL A 75 18.66 3.71 -15.70
C VAL A 75 18.68 5.23 -15.67
N GLY A 76 19.53 5.82 -14.84
CA GLY A 76 19.59 7.25 -14.59
C GLY A 76 18.61 7.72 -13.51
N LEU A 77 18.99 8.79 -12.80
CA LEU A 77 18.25 9.32 -11.66
C LEU A 77 16.81 9.71 -11.99
N VAL A 78 16.60 10.37 -13.13
CA VAL A 78 15.26 10.80 -13.57
C VAL A 78 14.32 9.62 -13.76
N GLN A 79 14.80 8.57 -14.44
CA GLN A 79 13.97 7.39 -14.71
C GLN A 79 13.75 6.55 -13.45
N TYR A 80 14.76 6.46 -12.58
CA TYR A 80 14.62 5.84 -11.27
C TYR A 80 13.53 6.54 -10.44
N ASN A 81 13.57 7.87 -10.34
CA ASN A 81 12.56 8.65 -9.59
C ASN A 81 11.16 8.46 -10.15
N ARG A 82 11.01 8.41 -11.48
CA ARG A 82 9.72 8.10 -12.13
C ARG A 82 9.22 6.70 -11.72
N ARG A 83 10.07 5.68 -11.73
CA ARG A 83 9.71 4.32 -11.29
C ARG A 83 9.33 4.28 -9.81
N CYS A 84 10.04 5.02 -8.96
CA CYS A 84 9.69 5.14 -7.54
C CYS A 84 8.30 5.74 -7.35
N LYS A 85 7.97 6.81 -8.08
CA LYS A 85 6.64 7.44 -8.03
C LYS A 85 5.53 6.50 -8.54
N VAL A 86 5.77 5.78 -9.62
CA VAL A 86 4.82 4.77 -10.11
C VAL A 86 4.61 3.66 -9.08
N ARG A 87 5.70 3.14 -8.48
CA ARG A 87 5.63 2.13 -7.41
C ARG A 87 4.85 2.62 -6.19
N GLU A 88 5.07 3.88 -5.78
CA GLU A 88 4.33 4.51 -4.69
C GLU A 88 2.82 4.57 -4.98
N ILE A 89 2.43 4.98 -6.20
CA ILE A 89 1.03 4.99 -6.63
C ILE A 89 0.44 3.58 -6.65
N LEU A 90 1.14 2.60 -7.20
CA LEU A 90 0.64 1.21 -7.23
C LEU A 90 0.45 0.64 -5.83
N ASN A 91 1.41 0.90 -4.92
CA ASN A 91 1.31 0.45 -3.54
C ASN A 91 0.18 1.16 -2.78
N SER A 92 -0.11 2.43 -3.08
CA SER A 92 -1.23 3.13 -2.44
C SER A 92 -2.58 2.57 -2.90
N LEU A 93 -2.70 2.11 -4.15
CA LEU A 93 -3.92 1.46 -4.64
C LEU A 93 -4.19 0.12 -3.95
N LEU A 94 -3.16 -0.70 -3.69
CA LEU A 94 -3.32 -1.97 -2.96
C LEU A 94 -3.84 -1.76 -1.53
N ILE A 95 -3.48 -0.65 -0.88
CA ILE A 95 -3.94 -0.31 0.48
C ILE A 95 -5.43 0.09 0.47
N ILE A 96 -5.98 0.56 -0.66
CA ILE A 96 -7.38 0.95 -0.76
C ILE A 96 -8.29 -0.29 -0.74
N GLU A 97 -7.89 -1.39 -1.38
CA GLU A 97 -8.66 -2.63 -1.41
C GLU A 97 -8.82 -3.26 -0.03
N ASP A 98 -7.81 -3.16 0.84
CA ASP A 98 -7.87 -3.70 2.21
C ASP A 98 -8.79 -2.89 3.16
N LYS A 99 -9.18 -1.66 2.78
CA LYS A 99 -10.09 -0.83 3.57
C LYS A 99 -11.58 -1.08 3.31
N GLU A 100 -11.93 -1.86 2.28
CA GLU A 100 -13.31 -2.22 1.97
C GLU A 100 -13.59 -3.72 2.22
N SER A 101 -13.55 -4.11 3.49
CA SER A 101 -14.35 -5.24 3.97
C SER A 101 -14.88 -5.03 5.40
N VAL A 102 -15.11 -3.78 5.81
CA VAL A 102 -16.08 -3.51 6.87
C VAL A 102 -17.42 -3.36 6.19
N ALA A 103 -18.11 -4.48 6.00
CA ALA A 103 -19.54 -4.46 5.66
C ALA A 103 -20.23 -3.49 6.64
N PRO A 104 -20.93 -2.45 6.17
CA PRO A 104 -21.59 -1.51 7.06
C PRO A 104 -22.66 -2.27 7.83
N LYS A 105 -22.40 -2.58 9.11
CA LYS A 105 -23.37 -3.16 10.05
C LYS A 105 -24.53 -2.21 10.41
N LEU A 106 -24.78 -1.17 9.62
CA LEU A 106 -25.72 -0.10 9.95
C LEU A 106 -27.15 -0.33 9.45
N GLU A 107 -27.42 -1.38 8.67
CA GLU A 107 -28.77 -1.65 8.16
C GLU A 107 -29.56 -2.68 8.98
N GLN A 108 -28.89 -3.48 9.83
CA GLN A 108 -29.56 -4.55 10.59
C GLN A 108 -30.23 -4.08 11.88
N GLU A 109 -29.78 -2.99 12.50
CA GLU A 109 -30.36 -2.52 13.76
C GLU A 109 -31.66 -1.71 13.58
N MET A 110 -31.93 -1.20 12.38
CA MET A 110 -33.13 -0.39 12.12
C MET A 110 -34.39 -1.26 11.94
N TYR A 111 -34.25 -2.52 11.52
CA TYR A 111 -35.37 -3.45 11.30
C TYR A 111 -35.86 -4.17 12.56
N LEU A 112 -35.06 -4.21 13.63
CA LEU A 112 -35.44 -4.92 14.87
C LEU A 112 -36.35 -4.10 15.80
N ARG A 113 -36.49 -2.78 15.59
CA ARG A 113 -37.32 -1.92 16.46
C ARG A 113 -38.79 -1.79 16.04
N THR A 114 -39.19 -2.31 14.88
CA THR A 114 -40.57 -2.16 14.37
C THR A 114 -41.51 -3.33 14.69
N THR A 115 -41.02 -4.43 15.25
CA THR A 115 -41.82 -5.65 15.43
C THR A 115 -42.64 -5.70 16.73
N GLU A 116 -42.43 -4.81 17.70
CA GLU A 116 -43.16 -4.87 18.98
C GLU A 116 -44.62 -4.36 18.92
N GLY A 117 -45.12 -3.94 17.76
CA GLY A 117 -46.51 -3.44 17.63
C GLY A 117 -47.25 -3.81 16.35
N GLN A 118 -46.67 -4.64 15.47
CA GLN A 118 -47.31 -5.02 14.22
C GLN A 118 -48.06 -6.34 14.38
N GLN A 119 -49.33 -6.27 14.81
CA GLN A 119 -50.24 -7.41 14.65
C GLN A 119 -50.59 -7.57 13.17
N LEU A 120 -50.35 -8.76 12.63
CA LEU A 120 -50.81 -9.18 11.32
C LEU A 120 -52.32 -9.35 11.39
N MET A 121 -53.07 -8.51 10.68
CA MET A 121 -54.53 -8.60 10.63
C MET A 121 -54.91 -9.50 9.45
N GLU A 122 -55.65 -10.57 9.71
CA GLU A 122 -56.04 -11.55 8.70
C GLU A 122 -57.57 -11.68 8.65
N GLY A 123 -58.13 -11.50 7.46
CA GLY A 123 -59.55 -11.64 7.21
C GLY A 123 -60.26 -10.32 6.89
N GLU A 124 -61.16 -10.38 5.91
CA GLU A 124 -61.84 -9.23 5.33
C GLU A 124 -62.66 -8.42 6.35
N LEU A 125 -63.25 -9.09 7.34
CA LEU A 125 -64.03 -8.45 8.41
C LEU A 125 -63.16 -7.64 9.37
N GLU A 126 -61.96 -8.12 9.67
CA GLU A 126 -61.04 -7.47 10.62
C GLU A 126 -60.38 -6.25 9.99
N ILE A 127 -60.00 -6.39 8.71
CA ILE A 127 -59.54 -5.28 7.86
C ILE A 127 -60.64 -4.21 7.76
N ASN A 128 -61.89 -4.58 7.46
CA ASN A 128 -62.99 -3.62 7.32
C ASN A 128 -63.33 -2.90 8.63
N ARG A 129 -63.26 -3.57 9.79
CA ARG A 129 -63.44 -2.91 11.09
C ARG A 129 -62.37 -1.85 11.35
N LEU A 130 -61.11 -2.17 11.03
CA LEU A 130 -59.99 -1.27 11.26
C LEU A 130 -60.03 -0.06 10.30
N VAL A 131 -60.32 -0.29 9.03
CA VAL A 131 -60.52 0.77 8.03
C VAL A 131 -61.67 1.69 8.45
N ASN A 132 -62.79 1.14 8.91
CA ASN A 132 -63.93 1.93 9.37
C ASN A 132 -63.60 2.74 10.63
N ASN A 133 -62.88 2.18 11.60
CA ASN A 133 -62.43 2.91 12.79
C ASN A 133 -61.46 4.04 12.46
N VAL A 134 -60.50 3.83 11.56
CA VAL A 134 -59.57 4.89 11.14
C VAL A 134 -60.30 5.99 10.35
N SER A 135 -61.28 5.62 9.53
CA SER A 135 -62.07 6.56 8.75
C SER A 135 -63.02 7.40 9.62
N SER A 136 -63.55 6.84 10.71
CA SER A 136 -64.41 7.56 11.65
C SER A 136 -63.58 8.47 12.56
N THR A 137 -62.41 8.05 13.04
CA THR A 137 -61.50 8.92 13.83
C THR A 137 -61.04 10.14 13.03
N ARG A 138 -60.78 10.00 11.73
CA ARG A 138 -60.41 11.16 10.87
C ARG A 138 -61.57 12.11 10.56
N ARG A 139 -62.81 11.66 10.73
CA ARG A 139 -64.01 12.50 10.51
C ARG A 139 -64.28 13.46 11.68
N TRP A 140 -63.82 13.14 12.89
CA TRP A 140 -63.96 14.01 14.07
C TRP A 140 -62.87 15.10 14.16
N SER A 141 -61.64 14.84 13.69
CA SER A 141 -60.59 15.88 13.69
C SER A 141 -60.74 16.98 12.63
N ARG A 142 -61.70 16.85 11.69
CA ARG A 142 -61.96 17.90 10.68
C ARG A 142 -63.12 18.82 11.06
N ALA A 143 -64.01 18.38 11.96
CA ALA A 143 -65.12 19.21 12.46
C ALA A 143 -64.67 20.23 13.51
N GLU A 144 -63.61 19.96 14.28
CA GLU A 144 -63.06 20.91 15.26
C GLU A 144 -62.15 22.00 14.66
N LYS A 145 -61.74 21.86 13.38
CA LYS A 145 -60.88 22.86 12.71
C LYS A 145 -61.62 23.91 11.89
N PHE A 146 -62.93 23.79 11.74
CA PHE A 146 -63.78 24.82 11.13
C PHE A 146 -65.05 24.99 11.99
N GLY A 147 -64.86 25.42 13.23
CA GLY A 147 -65.92 25.96 14.07
C GLY A 147 -66.25 27.38 13.59
N PHE A 148 -67.53 27.55 13.24
CA PHE A 148 -68.24 28.83 13.31
C PHE A 148 -68.17 29.42 14.72
#